data_AF-A0A6J4LJV1-F1
#
_entry.id   AF-A0A6J4LJV1-F1
#
_cell.length_a   1.000
_cell.length_b   1.000
_cell.length_c   1.000
_cell.angle_alpha   90.00
_cell.angle_beta   90.00
_cell.angle_gamma   90.00
#
_symmetry.space_group_name_H-M   'P 1'
#
loop_
_entity.id
_entity.type
_entity.pdbx_description
1 polymer ?
#
loop_
_entity_poly.entity_id
_entity_poly.type
_entity_poly.pdbx_seq_one_letter_code
_entity_poly.pdbx_strand_id
1 'polypeptide(L)'
;SVLERTRESALLRALGLQRRQLRGMLTVEAVLLALVGAAVGVVVGVAFGGVGAASLARDTGMGALHLAVPVPQTLGVVAVAGLAGALASVLPARRAALATPIEALADR
;
A
#
# COMPACT_ATOMS: atom_id res chain seq x y z
N SER A 1 -19.62 3.25 0.06
CA SER A 1 -18.23 2.73 0.03
C SER A 1 -17.52 2.69 1.40
N VAL A 2 -17.34 3.78 2.17
CA VAL A 2 -16.80 3.67 3.57
C VAL A 2 -17.82 3.05 4.53
N LEU A 3 -19.11 3.38 4.35
CA LEU A 3 -20.22 2.77 5.11
C LEU A 3 -20.38 1.27 4.84
N GLU A 4 -20.12 0.79 3.59
CA GLU A 4 -20.06 -0.65 3.29
C GLU A 4 -18.98 -1.34 4.13
N ARG A 5 -17.76 -0.80 4.14
CA ARG A 5 -16.63 -1.34 4.91
C ARG A 5 -16.91 -1.36 6.41
N THR A 6 -17.59 -0.36 6.95
CA THR A 6 -17.99 -0.35 8.36
C THR A 6 -19.00 -1.45 8.65
N ARG A 7 -20.02 -1.64 7.79
CA ARG A 7 -20.98 -2.76 7.91
C ARG A 7 -20.32 -4.12 7.79
N GLU A 8 -19.41 -4.28 6.84
CA GLU A 8 -18.65 -5.52 6.62
C GLU A 8 -17.77 -5.85 7.84
N SER A 9 -17.08 -4.86 8.39
CA SER A 9 -16.28 -5.03 9.62
C SER A 9 -17.16 -5.33 10.85
N ALA A 10 -18.36 -4.75 10.93
CA ALA A 10 -19.32 -5.04 11.97
C ALA A 10 -19.90 -6.47 11.86
N LEU A 11 -20.23 -6.94 10.64
CA LEU A 11 -20.66 -8.31 10.38
C LEU A 11 -19.59 -9.33 10.73
N LEU A 12 -18.34 -9.07 10.34
CA LEU A 12 -17.20 -9.91 10.68
C LEU A 12 -17.02 -10.03 12.21
N ARG A 13 -17.20 -8.93 12.95
CA ARG A 13 -17.18 -8.97 14.42
C ARG A 13 -18.39 -9.67 15.04
N ALA A 14 -19.57 -9.54 14.43
CA ALA A 14 -20.78 -10.28 14.85
C ALA A 14 -20.62 -11.80 14.66
N LEU A 15 -19.80 -12.22 13.69
CA LEU A 15 -19.39 -13.62 13.47
C LEU A 15 -18.26 -14.09 14.42
N GLY A 16 -17.83 -13.26 15.37
CA GLY A 16 -16.87 -13.64 16.41
C GLY A 16 -15.40 -13.32 16.12
N LEU A 17 -15.08 -12.56 15.06
CA LEU A 17 -13.70 -12.13 14.80
C LEU A 17 -13.16 -11.28 15.96
N GLN A 18 -12.04 -11.74 16.52
CA GLN A 18 -11.35 -11.03 17.57
C GLN A 18 -10.66 -9.78 17.01
N ARG A 19 -10.53 -8.74 17.85
CA ARG A 19 -9.89 -7.46 17.49
C ARG A 19 -8.47 -7.64 16.90
N ARG A 20 -7.74 -8.67 17.35
CA ARG A 20 -6.40 -9.01 16.83
C ARG A 20 -6.45 -9.54 15.39
N GLN A 21 -7.45 -10.37 15.05
CA GLN A 21 -7.63 -10.93 13.72
C GLN A 21 -8.03 -9.85 12.70
N LEU A 22 -8.93 -8.93 13.10
CA LEU A 22 -9.31 -7.79 12.27
C LEU A 22 -8.12 -6.86 11.98
N ARG A 23 -7.28 -6.58 12.98
CA ARG A 23 -6.04 -5.80 12.78
C ARG A 23 -5.08 -6.50 11.80
N GLY A 24 -4.87 -7.81 11.97
CA GLY A 24 -4.02 -8.60 11.09
C GLY A 24 -4.48 -8.55 9.64
N MET A 25 -5.78 -8.73 9.39
CA MET A 25 -6.38 -8.65 8.06
C MET A 25 -6.13 -7.28 7.41
N LEU A 26 -6.40 -6.18 8.13
CA LEU A 26 -6.20 -4.83 7.62
C LEU A 26 -4.73 -4.52 7.33
N THR A 27 -3.81 -5.03 8.15
CA THR A 27 -2.37 -4.88 7.90
C THR A 27 -1.95 -5.64 6.65
N VAL A 28 -2.40 -6.88 6.47
CA VAL A 28 -2.11 -7.68 5.26
C VAL A 28 -2.65 -6.96 4.02
N GLU A 29 -3.87 -6.45 4.07
CA GLU A 29 -4.46 -5.71 2.95
C GLU A 29 -3.69 -4.44 2.60
N ALA A 30 -3.28 -3.66 3.60
CA ALA A 30 -2.48 -2.46 3.37
C ALA A 30 -1.09 -2.78 2.78
N VAL A 31 -0.46 -3.86 3.25
CA VAL A 31 0.82 -4.33 2.69
C VAL A 31 0.64 -4.78 1.24
N LEU A 32 -0.42 -5.52 0.92
CA LEU A 32 -0.70 -5.93 -0.46
C LEU A 32 -0.91 -4.72 -1.38
N LEU A 33 -1.70 -3.73 -0.95
CA LEU A 33 -1.89 -2.49 -1.72
C LEU A 33 -0.57 -1.73 -1.93
N ALA A 34 0.27 -1.64 -0.91
CA ALA A 34 1.57 -0.99 -1.01
C ALA A 34 2.52 -1.74 -1.96
N LEU A 35 2.53 -3.07 -1.93
CA LEU A 35 3.33 -3.89 -2.84
C LEU A 35 2.86 -3.75 -4.30
N VAL A 36 1.55 -3.77 -4.53
CA VAL A 36 0.97 -3.54 -5.87
C VAL A 36 1.34 -2.14 -6.36
N GLY A 37 1.17 -1.12 -5.52
CA GLY A 37 1.55 0.26 -5.85
C GLY A 37 3.05 0.40 -6.16
N ALA A 38 3.91 -0.26 -5.38
CA ALA A 38 5.35 -0.28 -5.63
C ALA A 38 5.70 -0.99 -6.95
N ALA A 39 5.08 -2.13 -7.24
CA ALA A 39 5.28 -2.85 -8.50
C ALA A 39 4.88 -1.99 -9.70
N VAL A 40 3.69 -1.37 -9.66
CA VAL A 40 3.23 -0.44 -10.69
C VAL A 40 4.18 0.76 -10.81
N GLY A 41 4.60 1.34 -9.69
CA GLY A 41 5.53 2.47 -9.65
C GLY A 41 6.89 2.13 -10.26
N VAL A 42 7.42 0.94 -10.03
CA VAL A 42 8.67 0.46 -10.65
C VAL A 42 8.50 0.31 -12.15
N VAL A 43 7.42 -0.32 -12.62
CA VAL A 43 7.15 -0.48 -14.06
C VAL A 43 7.04 0.87 -14.76
N VAL A 44 6.26 1.78 -14.19
CA VAL A 44 6.08 3.14 -14.70
C VAL A 44 7.41 3.90 -14.65
N GLY A 45 8.13 3.85 -13.53
CA GLY A 45 9.41 4.53 -13.36
C GLY A 45 10.48 4.07 -14.34
N VAL A 46 10.57 2.76 -14.62
CA VAL A 46 11.48 2.21 -15.63
C VAL A 46 11.07 2.62 -17.03
N ALA A 47 9.77 2.61 -17.37
CA ALA A 47 9.29 3.04 -18.67
C ALA A 47 9.59 4.54 -18.92
N PHE A 48 9.29 5.40 -17.94
CA PHE A 48 9.56 6.84 -18.03
C PHE A 48 11.07 7.13 -18.00
N GLY A 49 11.86 6.41 -17.20
CA GLY A 49 13.32 6.48 -17.23
C GLY A 49 13.88 6.11 -18.61
N GLY A 50 13.33 5.04 -19.21
CA GLY A 50 13.45 4.62 -20.61
C GLY A 50 13.36 5.77 -21.60
N VAL A 51 12.17 6.36 -21.64
CA VAL A 51 11.84 7.45 -22.55
C VAL A 51 12.69 8.69 -22.29
N GLY A 52 12.91 9.04 -21.01
CA GLY A 52 13.73 10.17 -20.60
C GLY A 52 15.17 10.04 -21.10
N ALA A 53 15.82 8.90 -20.83
CA ALA A 53 17.19 8.65 -21.26
C ALA A 53 17.32 8.67 -22.80
N ALA A 54 16.34 8.09 -23.51
CA ALA A 54 16.31 8.11 -24.97
C ALA A 54 16.12 9.53 -25.55
N SER A 55 15.32 10.38 -24.91
CA SER A 55 15.15 11.77 -25.31
C SER A 55 16.42 12.59 -25.06
N LEU A 56 17.05 12.45 -23.89
CA LEU A 56 18.33 13.10 -23.58
C LEU A 56 19.46 12.66 -24.52
N ALA A 57 19.53 11.37 -24.86
CA ALA A 57 20.51 10.85 -25.82
C ALA A 57 20.36 11.51 -27.20
N ARG A 58 19.11 11.70 -27.66
CA ARG A 58 18.81 12.37 -28.93
C ARG A 58 19.21 13.84 -28.92
N ASP A 59 18.93 14.56 -27.84
CA ASP A 59 19.22 16.00 -27.75
C ASP A 59 20.71 16.32 -27.58
N THR A 60 21.45 15.45 -26.89
CA THR A 60 22.89 15.68 -26.60
C THR A 60 23.82 15.08 -27.65
N GLY A 61 23.29 14.29 -28.60
CA GLY A 61 24.09 13.55 -29.58
C GLY A 61 24.97 12.45 -28.98
N MET A 62 24.86 12.20 -27.66
CA MET A 62 25.50 11.07 -27.01
C MET A 62 24.77 9.79 -27.44
N GLY A 63 25.52 8.76 -27.84
CA GLY A 63 24.95 7.45 -28.17
C GLY A 63 24.12 6.86 -27.04
N ALA A 64 23.42 5.75 -27.30
CA ALA A 64 22.42 5.15 -26.40
C ALA A 64 22.83 5.21 -24.91
N LEU A 65 22.18 6.09 -24.14
CA LEU A 65 22.34 6.13 -22.69
C LEU A 65 21.84 4.80 -22.12
N HIS A 66 22.74 4.05 -21.49
CA HIS A 66 22.38 2.81 -20.85
C HIS A 66 21.67 3.10 -19.53
N LEU A 67 20.38 2.76 -19.45
CA LEU A 67 19.64 2.74 -18.21
C LEU A 67 20.14 1.58 -17.35
N ALA A 68 20.98 1.91 -16.38
CA ALA A 68 21.24 1.02 -15.27
C ALA A 68 20.05 1.10 -14.31
N VAL A 69 19.34 -0.01 -14.12
CA VAL A 69 18.35 -0.15 -13.04
C VAL A 69 19.05 -0.85 -11.87
N PRO A 70 19.55 -0.09 -10.87
CA PRO A 70 20.24 -0.66 -9.72
C PRO A 70 19.25 -1.42 -8.82
N VAL A 71 19.24 -2.75 -8.99
CA VAL A 71 18.46 -3.71 -8.20
C VAL A 71 18.47 -3.44 -6.69
N PRO A 72 19.59 -3.15 -6.01
CA PRO A 72 19.56 -2.91 -4.56
C PRO A 72 18.77 -1.66 -4.18
N GLN A 73 18.80 -0.61 -5.00
CA GLN A 73 18.04 0.62 -4.76
C GLN A 73 16.55 0.41 -5.05
N THR A 74 16.21 -0.34 -6.11
CA THR A 74 14.82 -0.72 -6.39
C THR A 74 14.22 -1.56 -5.25
N LEU A 75 14.96 -2.54 -4.73
CA LEU A 75 14.55 -3.32 -3.57
C LEU A 75 14.38 -2.44 -2.33
N GLY A 76 15.28 -1.47 -2.12
CA GLY A 76 15.16 -0.48 -1.05
C GLY A 76 13.87 0.33 -1.15
N VAL A 77 13.52 0.81 -2.34
CA VAL A 77 12.27 1.55 -2.59
C VAL A 77 11.05 0.68 -2.30
N VAL A 78 11.04 -0.58 -2.76
CA VAL A 78 9.94 -1.52 -2.47
C VAL A 78 9.80 -1.79 -0.98
N ALA A 79 10.92 -1.97 -0.27
CA ALA A 79 10.92 -2.17 1.18
C ALA A 79 10.36 -0.94 1.92
N VAL A 80 10.79 0.27 1.54
CA VAL A 80 10.27 1.52 2.10
C VAL A 80 8.77 1.70 1.80
N ALA A 81 8.33 1.37 0.59
CA ALA A 81 6.91 1.42 0.23
C ALA A 81 6.07 0.45 1.07
N GLY A 82 6.55 -0.78 1.26
CA GLY A 82 5.91 -1.77 2.14
C GLY A 82 5.83 -1.29 3.60
N LEU A 83 6.91 -0.70 4.13
CA LEU A 83 6.92 -0.10 5.46
C LEU A 83 5.93 1.08 5.56
N ALA A 84 5.90 1.95 4.56
CA ALA A 84 4.95 3.06 4.52
C ALA A 84 3.49 2.58 4.50
N GLY A 85 3.18 1.53 3.73
CA GLY A 85 1.87 0.88 3.73
C GLY A 85 1.50 0.29 5.08
N ALA A 86 2.43 -0.41 5.72
CA ALA A 86 2.24 -0.95 7.07
C ALA A 86 1.99 0.17 8.09
N LEU A 87 2.75 1.27 8.04
CA LEU A 87 2.58 2.43 8.90
C LEU A 87 1.25 3.16 8.65
N ALA A 88 0.84 3.30 7.39
CA ALA A 88 -0.46 3.89 7.03
C ALA A 88 -1.63 3.07 7.58
N SER A 89 -1.47 1.74 7.70
CA SER A 89 -2.48 0.83 8.27
C SER A 89 -2.68 0.99 9.78
N VAL A 90 -1.74 1.64 10.49
CA VAL A 90 -1.78 1.77 11.95
C VAL A 90 -2.99 2.57 12.42
N LEU A 91 -3.36 3.64 11.71
CA LEU A 91 -4.50 4.49 12.05
C LEU A 91 -5.85 3.73 11.97
N PRO A 92 -6.19 3.09 10.83
CA PRO A 92 -7.42 2.30 10.72
C PRO A 92 -7.40 1.07 11.63
N ALA A 93 -6.25 0.40 11.79
CA ALA A 93 -6.13 -0.73 12.71
C ALA A 93 -6.37 -0.31 14.18
N ARG A 94 -5.90 0.87 14.59
CA ARG A 94 -6.22 1.45 15.91
C ARG A 94 -7.70 1.77 16.04
N ARG A 95 -8.31 2.42 15.04
CA ARG A 95 -9.76 2.73 15.05
C ARG A 95 -10.60 1.46 15.16
N ALA A 96 -10.28 0.42 14.38
CA ALA A 96 -10.96 -0.88 14.45
C ALA A 96 -10.78 -1.59 15.81
N ALA A 97 -9.61 -1.44 16.44
CA ALA A 97 -9.34 -2.02 17.75
C ALA A 97 -10.03 -1.27 18.90
N LEU A 98 -10.18 0.05 18.77
CA LEU A 98 -10.81 0.93 19.75
C LEU A 98 -12.33 0.98 19.59
N ALA A 99 -12.88 0.63 18.42
CA ALA A 99 -14.30 0.43 18.22
C ALA A 99 -14.81 -0.62 19.24
N THR A 100 -15.33 -0.16 20.36
CA THR A 100 -15.84 -1.02 21.42
C THR A 100 -17.26 -1.48 21.07
N PRO A 101 -17.63 -2.74 21.34
CA PRO A 101 -19.01 -3.24 21.16
C PRO A 101 -20.08 -2.43 21.90
N ILE A 102 -19.68 -1.55 22.82
CA ILE A 102 -20.58 -0.75 23.65
C ILE A 102 -21.28 0.35 22.83
N GLU A 103 -20.64 0.93 21.80
CA GLU A 103 -21.31 1.89 20.90
C GLU A 103 -22.40 1.21 20.04
N ALA A 104 -22.22 -0.07 19.68
CA ALA A 104 -23.22 -0.83 18.93
C ALA A 104 -24.44 -1.26 19.78
N LEU A 105 -24.37 -1.11 21.10
CA LEU A 105 -25.47 -1.39 22.04
C LEU A 105 -26.10 -0.11 22.62
N ALA A 106 -25.43 1.04 22.48
CA ALA A 106 -25.89 2.33 22.98
C ALA A 106 -26.84 3.06 22.02
N ASP A 107 -26.88 2.66 20.75
CA ASP A 107 -27.78 3.20 19.73
C ASP A 107 -29.11 2.41 19.70
N ARG A 108 -29.74 2.29 20.89
CA ARG A 108 -31.14 1.87 21.02
C ARG A 108 -32.07 3.06 20.90
#